data_AF-A0A6G1F0F0-F1
#
_entry.id   AF-A0A6G1F0F0-F1
#
_cell.length_a   1.000
_cell.length_b   1.000
_cell.length_c   1.000
_cell.angle_alpha   90.00
_cell.angle_beta   90.00
_cell.angle_gamma   90.00
#
_symmetry.space_group_name_H-M   'P 1'
#
loop_
_entity.id
_entity.type
_entity.pdbx_description
1 polymer ?
#
loop_
_entity_poly.entity_id
_entity_poly.type
_entity_poly.pdbx_seq_one_letter_code
_entity_poly.pdbx_strand_id
1 'polypeptide(L)'
;MVVRGGSFVRLDCAKVPRIGVLPRYAQDESEMKWFEVLGFNLMHTTNAWDEADGEEIVLVAPNNLSINHILGNMELVQARVDMVRINLNTGAVSCTTLSSERLEFGVVHKGHVGRPNRYGYFGVSGPMPMISGITKLDFDRVGTGDCMVTRHDFSPGCFAGEPFFLLDNINGDGKEDNAYVVCFTHEEATAESRFVVMDARSPELRYCRRVVAPSPIEPRRHPRPLSPASSGGVLSAMVPHVMLGYTVVVVILAYFLLFSGFFINRDRIPEY
;
A
#
# COMPACT_ATOMS: atom_id res chain seq x y z
N MET A 1 -26.75 -12.30 -10.31
CA MET A 1 -26.67 -10.84 -10.54
C MET A 1 -25.99 -10.46 -11.87
N VAL A 2 -25.25 -11.36 -12.53
CA VAL A 2 -24.55 -11.06 -13.82
C VAL A 2 -25.49 -10.98 -15.04
N VAL A 3 -26.72 -11.48 -14.94
CA VAL A 3 -27.68 -11.54 -16.06
C VAL A 3 -28.32 -10.19 -16.40
N ARG A 4 -28.03 -9.11 -15.67
CA ARG A 4 -28.69 -7.78 -15.84
C ARG A 4 -27.76 -6.59 -16.06
N GLY A 5 -26.49 -6.81 -16.42
CA GLY A 5 -25.56 -5.71 -16.73
C GLY A 5 -25.17 -4.81 -15.55
N GLY A 6 -25.33 -5.29 -14.31
CA GLY A 6 -24.89 -4.57 -13.11
C GLY A 6 -23.39 -4.74 -12.82
N SER A 7 -22.83 -3.90 -11.93
CA SER A 7 -21.44 -4.02 -11.47
C SER A 7 -21.14 -5.41 -10.88
N PHE A 8 -19.97 -5.94 -11.22
CA PHE A 8 -19.47 -7.22 -10.67
C PHE A 8 -19.14 -7.13 -9.17
N VAL A 9 -18.84 -5.93 -8.68
CA VAL A 9 -18.50 -5.67 -7.27
C VAL A 9 -19.57 -4.74 -6.69
N ARG A 10 -20.04 -5.06 -5.48
CA ARG A 10 -21.00 -4.25 -4.73
C ARG A 10 -20.57 -4.19 -3.28
N LEU A 11 -20.72 -3.01 -2.68
CA LEU A 11 -20.54 -2.84 -1.25
C LEU A 11 -21.78 -3.38 -0.49
N ASP A 12 -21.52 -4.18 0.52
CA ASP A 12 -22.51 -4.65 1.48
C ASP A 12 -22.33 -3.91 2.80
N CYS A 13 -23.06 -2.81 2.98
CA CYS A 13 -22.96 -1.97 4.17
C CYS A 13 -23.47 -2.65 5.45
N ALA A 14 -24.14 -3.80 5.35
CA ALA A 14 -24.58 -4.57 6.51
C ALA A 14 -23.48 -5.49 7.07
N LYS A 15 -22.38 -5.69 6.33
CA LYS A 15 -21.26 -6.53 6.78
C LYS A 15 -20.23 -5.74 7.58
N VAL A 16 -19.78 -6.37 8.66
CA VAL A 16 -18.63 -5.91 9.43
C VAL A 16 -17.35 -6.42 8.76
N PRO A 17 -16.35 -5.56 8.50
CA PRO A 17 -15.04 -5.99 8.02
C PRO A 17 -14.37 -6.95 9.00
N ARG A 18 -13.62 -7.92 8.49
CA ARG A 18 -12.93 -8.92 9.32
C ARG A 18 -11.52 -9.14 8.82
N ILE A 19 -10.61 -9.42 9.75
CA ILE A 19 -9.25 -9.86 9.47
C ILE A 19 -9.15 -11.34 9.81
N GLY A 20 -8.64 -12.13 8.87
CA GLY A 20 -8.31 -13.54 9.08
C GLY A 20 -6.85 -13.69 9.44
N VAL A 21 -6.56 -14.42 10.52
CA VAL A 21 -5.21 -14.80 10.92
C VAL A 21 -5.09 -16.31 10.74
N LEU A 22 -4.15 -16.73 9.90
CA LEU A 22 -3.83 -18.13 9.64
C LEU A 22 -2.34 -18.33 9.95
N PRO A 23 -1.98 -19.31 10.79
CA PRO A 23 -0.58 -19.67 10.99
C PRO A 23 0.10 -19.97 9.65
N ARG A 24 1.32 -19.46 9.46
CA ARG A 24 2.06 -19.61 8.19
C ARG A 24 2.25 -21.06 7.75
N TYR A 25 2.30 -21.99 8.72
CA TYR A 25 2.50 -23.42 8.51
C TYR A 25 1.26 -24.24 8.85
N ALA A 26 0.08 -23.61 8.84
CA ALA A 26 -1.18 -24.31 9.02
C ALA A 26 -1.33 -25.44 7.99
N GLN A 27 -1.85 -26.58 8.43
CA GLN A 27 -2.05 -27.73 7.54
C GLN A 27 -3.32 -27.62 6.73
N ASP A 28 -4.33 -26.94 7.28
CA ASP A 28 -5.64 -26.73 6.66
C ASP A 28 -6.30 -25.44 7.15
N GLU A 29 -7.50 -25.15 6.65
CA GLU A 29 -8.23 -23.92 6.96
C GLU A 29 -8.84 -23.89 8.36
N SER A 30 -8.88 -25.01 9.10
CA SER A 30 -9.47 -25.07 10.44
C SER A 30 -8.71 -24.22 11.46
N GLU A 31 -7.43 -23.93 11.18
CA GLU A 31 -6.57 -23.05 11.98
C GLU A 31 -6.84 -21.54 11.74
N MET A 32 -7.69 -21.19 10.75
CA MET A 32 -8.05 -19.81 10.47
C MET A 32 -8.89 -19.21 11.62
N LYS A 33 -8.43 -18.08 12.15
CA LYS A 33 -9.18 -17.28 13.13
C LYS A 33 -9.66 -15.97 12.50
N TRP A 34 -10.96 -15.70 12.59
CA TRP A 34 -11.56 -14.45 12.08
C TRP A 34 -11.85 -13.48 13.20
N PHE A 35 -11.40 -12.23 13.04
CA PHE A 35 -11.61 -11.15 14.00
C PHE A 35 -12.39 -10.03 13.34
N GLU A 36 -13.46 -9.58 13.97
CA GLU A 36 -14.23 -8.43 13.50
C GLU A 36 -13.49 -7.13 13.80
N VAL A 37 -13.35 -6.28 12.77
CA VAL A 37 -12.66 -4.99 12.88
C VAL A 37 -13.58 -3.90 12.35
N LEU A 38 -14.38 -3.35 13.26
CA LEU A 38 -15.43 -2.39 12.94
C LEU A 38 -14.89 -1.18 12.18
N GLY A 39 -15.44 -0.92 10.99
CA GLY A 39 -15.11 0.26 10.18
C GLY A 39 -13.69 0.26 9.60
N PHE A 40 -12.99 -0.87 9.60
CA PHE A 40 -11.65 -0.99 9.02
C PHE A 40 -11.72 -1.57 7.60
N ASN A 41 -11.75 -0.69 6.60
CA ASN A 41 -11.87 -1.02 5.19
C ASN A 41 -10.49 -0.99 4.52
N LEU A 42 -9.79 -2.11 4.61
CA LEU A 42 -8.45 -2.31 4.08
C LEU A 42 -8.46 -2.48 2.54
N MET A 43 -7.57 -1.78 1.84
CA MET A 43 -7.21 -2.09 0.44
C MET A 43 -5.72 -2.41 0.28
N HIS A 44 -4.86 -1.59 0.88
CA HIS A 44 -3.42 -1.79 0.93
C HIS A 44 -2.99 -2.17 2.34
N THR A 45 -1.89 -2.90 2.46
CA THR A 45 -1.24 -3.20 3.73
C THR A 45 0.15 -2.60 3.71
N THR A 46 0.51 -1.83 4.75
CA THR A 46 1.85 -1.26 4.87
C THR A 46 2.82 -2.27 5.46
N ASN A 47 2.48 -2.84 6.62
CA ASN A 47 3.25 -3.90 7.25
C ASN A 47 2.37 -4.64 8.28
N ALA A 48 2.75 -5.87 8.63
CA ALA A 48 2.17 -6.60 9.74
C ALA A 48 3.25 -7.45 10.41
N TRP A 49 3.14 -7.66 11.72
CA TRP A 49 4.09 -8.49 12.47
C TRP A 49 3.46 -9.07 13.73
N ASP A 50 4.16 -10.05 14.29
CA ASP A 50 3.79 -10.69 15.55
C ASP A 50 4.52 -9.99 16.72
N GLU A 51 3.81 -9.75 17.81
CA GLU A 51 4.33 -9.36 19.12
C GLU A 51 3.98 -10.41 20.18
N ALA A 52 4.57 -10.27 21.37
CA ALA A 52 4.35 -11.19 22.49
C ALA A 52 4.50 -12.68 22.08
N ASP A 53 5.60 -13.01 21.40
CA ASP A 53 5.92 -14.36 20.92
C ASP A 53 4.82 -15.03 20.06
N GLY A 54 4.04 -14.23 19.32
CA GLY A 54 2.98 -14.73 18.43
C GLY A 54 1.59 -14.68 19.05
N GLU A 55 1.41 -14.09 20.23
CA GLU A 55 0.10 -13.96 20.87
C GLU A 55 -0.65 -12.69 20.44
N GLU A 56 0.04 -11.70 19.87
CA GLU A 56 -0.58 -10.46 19.37
C GLU A 56 -0.13 -10.17 17.94
N ILE A 57 -1.08 -9.83 17.07
CA ILE A 57 -0.82 -9.38 15.70
C ILE A 57 -0.93 -7.86 15.66
N VAL A 58 0.07 -7.21 15.09
CA VAL A 58 0.03 -5.79 14.74
C VAL A 58 -0.04 -5.64 13.23
N LEU A 59 -0.99 -4.84 12.76
CA LEU A 59 -1.19 -4.51 11.35
C LEU A 59 -1.22 -2.99 11.20
N VAL A 60 -0.38 -2.44 10.32
CA VAL A 60 -0.43 -1.03 9.93
C VAL A 60 -0.91 -0.93 8.49
N ALA A 61 -1.95 -0.14 8.26
CA ALA A 61 -2.48 0.04 6.92
C ALA A 61 -3.36 1.29 6.75
N PRO A 62 -3.51 1.80 5.51
CA PRO A 62 -4.56 2.73 5.16
C PRO A 62 -5.95 2.12 5.34
N ASN A 63 -6.79 2.79 6.12
CA ASN A 63 -8.20 2.50 6.34
C ASN A 63 -9.07 3.45 5.51
N ASN A 64 -9.86 2.90 4.59
CA ASN A 64 -10.74 3.68 3.72
C ASN A 64 -12.03 4.09 4.44
N LEU A 65 -12.13 5.37 4.78
CA LEU A 65 -13.27 5.93 5.52
C LEU A 65 -14.50 6.16 4.61
N SER A 66 -14.28 6.35 3.31
CA SER A 66 -15.34 6.61 2.33
C SER A 66 -15.44 5.54 1.25
N ILE A 67 -15.47 4.26 1.67
CA ILE A 67 -15.53 3.07 0.79
C ILE A 67 -16.66 3.10 -0.27
N ASN A 68 -17.75 3.83 -0.01
CA ASN A 68 -18.83 4.05 -0.99
C ASN A 68 -18.34 4.65 -2.32
N HIS A 69 -17.22 5.38 -2.30
CA HIS A 69 -16.68 6.07 -3.48
C HIS A 69 -15.68 5.23 -4.27
N ILE A 70 -15.19 4.11 -3.73
CA ILE A 70 -14.13 3.29 -4.35
C ILE A 70 -14.52 2.75 -5.74
N LEU A 71 -15.81 2.47 -5.98
CA LEU A 71 -16.29 1.83 -7.22
C LEU A 71 -16.80 2.81 -8.29
N GLY A 72 -16.57 4.11 -8.16
CA GLY A 72 -17.03 5.06 -9.18
C GLY A 72 -16.52 6.50 -9.05
N ASN A 73 -16.22 6.96 -7.84
CA ASN A 73 -15.82 8.34 -7.55
C ASN A 73 -14.50 8.36 -6.76
N MET A 74 -13.45 7.73 -7.28
CA MET A 74 -12.20 7.51 -6.55
C MET A 74 -11.57 8.80 -5.99
N GLU A 75 -11.79 9.95 -6.64
CA GLU A 75 -11.32 11.26 -6.17
C GLU A 75 -11.89 11.68 -4.79
N LEU A 76 -13.02 11.10 -4.39
CA LEU A 76 -13.66 11.34 -3.09
C LEU A 76 -13.25 10.31 -2.02
N VAL A 77 -12.37 9.37 -2.36
CA VAL A 77 -11.86 8.38 -1.42
C VAL A 77 -10.96 9.08 -0.42
N GLN A 78 -11.22 8.82 0.86
CA GLN A 78 -10.43 9.30 1.97
C GLN A 78 -9.95 8.09 2.75
N ALA A 79 -8.64 7.99 2.91
CA ALA A 79 -8.01 7.01 3.76
C ALA A 79 -7.12 7.69 4.78
N ARG A 80 -7.01 7.09 5.96
CA ARG A 80 -6.06 7.46 7.00
C ARG A 80 -5.27 6.21 7.40
N VAL A 81 -4.09 6.36 7.97
CA VAL A 81 -3.33 5.18 8.45
C VAL A 81 -3.76 4.84 9.86
N ASP A 82 -4.19 3.60 10.06
CA ASP A 82 -4.52 3.06 11.37
C ASP A 82 -3.57 1.89 11.70
N MET A 83 -3.25 1.72 12.98
CA MET A 83 -2.60 0.54 13.54
C MET A 83 -3.65 -0.31 14.26
N VAL A 84 -3.85 -1.53 13.78
CA VAL A 84 -4.74 -2.53 14.36
C VAL A 84 -3.91 -3.51 15.19
N ARG A 85 -4.35 -3.76 16.43
CA ARG A 85 -3.78 -4.79 17.30
C ARG A 85 -4.83 -5.84 17.59
N ILE A 86 -4.48 -7.11 17.42
CA ILE A 86 -5.36 -8.27 17.61
C ILE A 86 -4.70 -9.21 18.61
N ASN A 87 -5.30 -9.38 19.78
CA ASN A 87 -4.86 -10.36 20.76
C ASN A 87 -5.48 -11.72 20.45
N LEU A 88 -4.65 -12.71 20.12
CA LEU A 88 -5.10 -14.03 19.65
C LEU A 88 -5.66 -14.93 20.77
N ASN A 89 -5.33 -14.62 22.02
CA ASN A 89 -5.79 -15.36 23.20
C ASN A 89 -7.20 -14.91 23.64
N THR A 90 -7.44 -13.60 23.65
CA THR A 90 -8.71 -13.00 24.12
C THR A 90 -9.68 -12.67 22.99
N GLY A 91 -9.18 -12.56 21.75
CA GLY A 91 -9.94 -12.04 20.63
C GLY A 91 -10.16 -10.53 20.64
N ALA A 92 -9.53 -9.81 21.57
CA ALA A 92 -9.64 -8.36 21.63
C ALA A 92 -8.98 -7.70 20.41
N VAL A 93 -9.70 -6.76 19.79
CA VAL A 93 -9.22 -5.95 18.67
C VAL A 93 -9.24 -4.49 19.09
N SER A 94 -8.15 -3.78 18.81
CA SER A 94 -8.09 -2.32 18.93
C SER A 94 -7.55 -1.70 17.65
N CYS A 95 -7.99 -0.48 17.36
CA CYS A 95 -7.60 0.27 16.18
C CYS A 95 -7.24 1.69 16.61
N THR A 96 -6.00 2.09 16.35
CA THR A 96 -5.46 3.40 16.75
C THR A 96 -5.01 4.16 15.51
N THR A 97 -5.58 5.34 15.30
CA THR A 97 -5.19 6.23 14.20
C THR A 97 -3.75 6.73 14.40
N LEU A 98 -2.90 6.59 13.38
CA LEU A 98 -1.51 7.05 13.42
C LEU A 98 -1.35 8.51 13.00
N SER A 99 -2.17 8.99 12.05
CA SER A 99 -2.19 10.39 11.63
C SER A 99 -3.58 10.78 11.13
N SER A 100 -3.94 12.05 11.30
CA SER A 100 -5.18 12.63 10.77
C SER A 100 -5.08 12.99 9.28
N GLU A 101 -3.87 12.97 8.72
CA GLU A 101 -3.63 13.23 7.30
C GLU A 101 -4.22 12.13 6.40
N ARG A 102 -4.54 12.50 5.16
CA ARG A 102 -5.05 11.55 4.16
C ARG A 102 -3.90 10.83 3.49
N LEU A 103 -3.67 9.59 3.86
CA LEU A 103 -2.45 8.86 3.52
C LEU A 103 -2.76 7.49 2.91
N GLU A 104 -2.01 7.14 1.87
CA GLU A 104 -2.13 5.88 1.12
C GLU A 104 -0.76 5.34 0.72
N PHE A 105 -0.74 4.13 0.14
CA PHE A 105 0.45 3.52 -0.48
C PHE A 105 1.67 3.50 0.44
N GLY A 106 1.47 3.02 1.67
CA GLY A 106 2.53 2.95 2.68
C GLY A 106 3.63 1.97 2.31
N VAL A 107 4.88 2.40 2.45
CA VAL A 107 6.08 1.58 2.27
C VAL A 107 6.97 1.63 3.51
N VAL A 108 7.63 0.52 3.79
CA VAL A 108 8.58 0.36 4.90
C VAL A 108 9.92 -0.15 4.37
N HIS A 109 10.94 -0.09 5.23
CA HIS A 109 12.23 -0.71 4.93
C HIS A 109 12.05 -2.21 4.64
N LYS A 110 12.53 -2.68 3.47
CA LYS A 110 12.29 -4.05 2.99
C LYS A 110 12.75 -5.14 3.97
N GLY A 111 13.84 -4.89 4.71
CA GLY A 111 14.35 -5.79 5.75
C GLY A 111 13.44 -5.95 6.98
N HIS A 112 12.42 -5.09 7.13
CA HIS A 112 11.46 -5.11 8.23
C HIS A 112 10.06 -5.56 7.78
N VAL A 113 9.86 -5.96 6.53
CA VAL A 113 8.59 -6.54 6.08
C VAL A 113 8.30 -7.80 6.88
N GLY A 114 7.12 -7.88 7.51
CA GLY A 114 6.76 -9.00 8.38
C GLY A 114 7.35 -8.91 9.80
N ARG A 115 8.00 -7.79 10.17
CA ARG A 115 8.71 -7.61 11.44
C ARG A 115 8.41 -6.23 12.04
N PRO A 116 8.63 -6.05 13.35
CA PRO A 116 8.53 -4.73 13.97
C PRO A 116 9.41 -3.71 13.26
N ASN A 117 8.84 -2.52 13.04
CA ASN A 117 9.48 -1.43 12.34
C ASN A 117 8.97 -0.10 12.92
N ARG A 118 9.83 0.91 12.97
CA ARG A 118 9.52 2.22 13.53
C ARG A 118 9.01 3.19 12.47
N TYR A 119 9.54 3.15 11.26
CA TYR A 119 9.28 4.17 10.25
C TYR A 119 8.49 3.63 9.05
N GLY A 120 7.42 4.34 8.70
CA GLY A 120 6.68 4.13 7.46
C GLY A 120 6.63 5.40 6.62
N TYR A 121 6.62 5.25 5.30
CA TYR A 121 6.56 6.35 4.35
C TYR A 121 5.31 6.22 3.51
N PHE A 122 4.52 7.29 3.41
CA PHE A 122 3.19 7.24 2.82
C PHE A 122 3.02 8.34 1.79
N GLY A 123 2.24 8.06 0.75
CA GLY A 123 1.78 9.08 -0.16
C GLY A 123 0.69 9.91 0.49
N VAL A 124 0.84 11.23 0.45
CA VAL A 124 -0.25 12.15 0.75
C VAL A 124 -1.26 12.09 -0.39
N SER A 125 -2.53 11.87 -0.06
CA SER A 125 -3.60 11.78 -1.05
C SER A 125 -3.73 13.07 -1.86
N GLY A 126 -3.60 12.96 -3.18
CA GLY A 126 -4.12 13.92 -4.15
C GLY A 126 -5.44 13.41 -4.74
N PRO A 127 -5.85 13.89 -5.93
CA PRO A 127 -6.94 13.26 -6.68
C PRO A 127 -6.56 11.81 -7.01
N MET A 128 -7.15 10.84 -6.30
CA MET A 128 -6.77 9.43 -6.41
C MET A 128 -6.84 8.94 -7.88
N PRO A 129 -5.83 8.22 -8.40
CA PRO A 129 -4.72 7.55 -7.69
C PRO A 129 -3.44 8.39 -7.53
N MET A 130 -3.50 9.69 -7.79
CA MET A 130 -2.33 10.57 -7.70
C MET A 130 -2.02 10.95 -6.25
N ILE A 131 -0.75 11.01 -5.91
CA ILE A 131 -0.28 11.51 -4.61
C ILE A 131 0.31 12.91 -4.75
N SER A 132 0.02 13.78 -3.80
CA SER A 132 0.41 15.20 -3.79
C SER A 132 1.69 15.47 -2.98
N GLY A 133 2.18 14.47 -2.26
CA GLY A 133 3.38 14.57 -1.44
C GLY A 133 3.74 13.23 -0.81
N ILE A 134 4.82 13.21 -0.05
CA ILE A 134 5.28 12.07 0.74
C ILE A 134 5.39 12.50 2.20
N THR A 135 4.99 11.62 3.11
CA THR A 135 5.18 11.81 4.56
C THR A 135 5.92 10.63 5.17
N LYS A 136 6.61 10.87 6.30
CA LYS A 136 7.20 9.85 7.16
C LYS A 136 6.43 9.83 8.48
N LEU A 137 6.01 8.66 8.89
CA LEU A 137 5.42 8.38 10.21
C LEU A 137 6.43 7.64 11.09
N ASP A 138 6.39 7.95 12.39
CA ASP A 138 7.14 7.29 13.48
C ASP A 138 6.15 6.53 14.36
N PHE A 139 6.08 5.21 14.17
CA PHE A 139 5.12 4.31 14.81
C PHE A 139 5.33 4.19 16.32
N ASP A 140 6.53 4.48 16.84
CA ASP A 140 6.79 4.50 18.29
C ASP A 140 5.97 5.58 19.02
N ARG A 141 5.42 6.56 18.28
CA ARG A 141 4.59 7.64 18.83
C ARG A 141 3.11 7.25 18.95
N VAL A 142 2.72 6.05 18.53
CA VAL A 142 1.33 5.58 18.58
C VAL A 142 0.74 5.78 19.98
N GLY A 143 -0.46 6.35 20.06
CA GLY A 143 -1.16 6.64 21.31
C GLY A 143 -0.69 7.89 22.06
N THR A 144 0.40 8.56 21.62
CA THR A 144 0.89 9.81 22.25
C THR A 144 0.51 11.08 21.48
N GLY A 145 -0.03 10.95 20.28
CA GLY A 145 -0.40 12.07 19.40
C GLY A 145 -0.27 11.68 17.93
N ASP A 146 -0.03 12.68 17.06
CA ASP A 146 0.24 12.45 15.64
C ASP A 146 1.61 11.79 15.45
N CYS A 147 1.65 10.70 14.68
CA CYS A 147 2.87 9.98 14.35
C CYS A 147 3.64 10.61 13.20
N MET A 148 3.09 11.60 12.49
CA MET A 148 3.79 12.29 11.41
C MET A 148 5.01 13.05 11.92
N VAL A 149 6.18 12.77 11.34
CA VAL A 149 7.44 13.42 11.72
C VAL A 149 8.03 14.33 10.65
N THR A 150 7.70 14.09 9.38
CA THR A 150 8.09 14.97 8.28
C THR A 150 7.21 14.76 7.06
N ARG A 151 7.11 15.79 6.22
CA ARG A 151 6.32 15.82 5.00
C ARG A 151 7.03 16.63 3.92
N HIS A 152 6.95 16.16 2.70
CA HIS A 152 7.37 16.86 1.50
C HIS A 152 6.21 16.92 0.51
N ASP A 153 5.69 18.12 0.29
CA ASP A 153 4.65 18.39 -0.71
C ASP A 153 5.28 18.66 -2.08
N PHE A 154 4.66 18.11 -3.12
CA PHE A 154 4.99 18.47 -4.50
C PHE A 154 4.37 19.83 -4.84
N SER A 155 4.96 20.50 -5.83
CA SER A 155 4.43 21.78 -6.32
C SER A 155 3.00 21.59 -6.85
N PRO A 156 2.14 22.63 -6.77
CA PRO A 156 0.78 22.54 -7.32
C PRO A 156 0.77 22.07 -8.79
N GLY A 157 -0.06 21.08 -9.12
CA GLY A 157 -0.10 20.46 -10.45
C GLY A 157 1.03 19.46 -10.74
N CYS A 158 1.85 19.13 -9.73
CA CYS A 158 2.83 18.06 -9.78
C CYS A 158 2.38 16.93 -8.86
N PHE A 159 2.21 15.75 -9.43
CA PHE A 159 1.72 14.56 -8.74
C PHE A 159 2.70 13.42 -8.86
N ALA A 160 2.70 12.48 -7.92
CA ALA A 160 3.45 11.24 -8.05
C ALA A 160 2.55 10.00 -8.11
N GLY A 161 3.18 8.89 -8.49
CA GLY A 161 2.65 7.54 -8.20
C GLY A 161 3.17 7.01 -6.86
N GLU A 162 2.87 5.74 -6.57
CA GLU A 162 3.31 5.04 -5.35
C GLU A 162 4.81 5.25 -5.05
N PRO A 163 5.19 5.53 -3.78
CA PRO A 163 6.60 5.60 -3.39
C PRO A 163 7.25 4.21 -3.31
N PHE A 164 8.56 4.16 -3.50
CA PHE A 164 9.40 2.97 -3.28
C PHE A 164 10.49 3.27 -2.27
N PHE A 165 10.88 2.22 -1.57
CA PHE A 165 11.99 2.27 -0.64
C PHE A 165 13.23 1.61 -1.27
N LEU A 166 14.30 2.38 -1.44
CA LEU A 166 15.60 1.89 -1.91
C LEU A 166 16.59 1.90 -0.76
N LEU A 167 17.22 0.76 -0.51
CA LEU A 167 18.25 0.64 0.51
C LEU A 167 19.49 1.42 0.08
N ASP A 168 20.08 2.17 1.02
CA ASP A 168 21.47 2.59 0.88
C ASP A 168 22.35 1.34 0.99
N ASN A 169 23.35 1.20 0.10
CA ASN A 169 24.08 -0.04 -0.19
C ASN A 169 24.66 -0.74 1.08
N ILE A 170 24.89 -2.05 0.95
CA ILE A 170 25.49 -3.13 1.80
C ILE A 170 26.32 -2.76 3.07
N ASN A 171 26.81 -1.53 3.22
CA ASN A 171 27.57 -1.01 4.36
C ASN A 171 26.79 -0.01 5.23
N GLY A 172 25.45 -0.01 5.16
CA GLY A 172 24.62 0.88 5.97
C GLY A 172 24.89 0.72 7.47
N ASP A 173 24.65 1.79 8.23
CA ASP A 173 24.86 1.84 9.70
C ASP A 173 23.84 1.01 10.51
N GLY A 174 23.04 0.19 9.82
CA GLY A 174 21.99 -0.64 10.40
C GLY A 174 20.73 0.13 10.80
N LYS A 175 20.66 1.45 10.59
CA LYS A 175 19.44 2.22 10.90
C LYS A 175 18.37 2.01 9.86
N GLU A 176 17.13 1.83 10.35
CA GLU A 176 15.95 1.55 9.53
C GLU A 176 15.68 2.62 8.46
N ASP A 177 15.97 3.88 8.73
CA ASP A 177 15.76 4.98 7.78
C ASP A 177 17.01 5.36 6.98
N ASN A 178 18.11 4.61 7.07
CA ASN A 178 19.29 4.80 6.22
C ASN A 178 19.03 4.29 4.80
N ALA A 179 18.25 5.06 4.06
CA ALA A 179 17.67 4.67 2.79
C ALA A 179 17.18 5.88 2.00
N TYR A 180 16.66 5.60 0.82
CA TYR A 180 16.05 6.60 -0.06
C TYR A 180 14.59 6.25 -0.35
N VAL A 181 13.73 7.25 -0.28
CA VAL A 181 12.37 7.16 -0.83
C VAL A 181 12.39 7.70 -2.25
N VAL A 182 11.88 6.92 -3.19
CA VAL A 182 11.86 7.31 -4.60
C VAL A 182 10.46 7.22 -5.17
N CYS A 183 10.12 8.09 -6.11
CA CYS A 183 8.88 8.01 -6.86
C CYS A 183 9.02 8.67 -8.23
N PHE A 184 8.07 8.40 -9.12
CA PHE A 184 7.93 9.14 -10.37
C PHE A 184 6.91 10.26 -10.15
N THR A 185 7.33 11.50 -10.43
CA THR A 185 6.47 12.67 -10.44
C THR A 185 6.10 13.04 -11.87
N HIS A 186 4.93 13.63 -12.09
CA HIS A 186 4.47 14.18 -13.36
C HIS A 186 3.93 15.59 -13.12
N GLU A 187 4.42 16.56 -13.88
CA GLU A 187 4.00 17.95 -13.82
C GLU A 187 3.08 18.28 -14.99
N GLU A 188 1.80 18.52 -14.69
CA GLU A 188 0.74 18.67 -15.70
C GLU A 188 1.00 19.85 -16.62
N ALA A 189 1.49 20.97 -16.09
CA ALA A 189 1.71 22.20 -16.85
C ALA A 189 2.76 22.04 -17.97
N THR A 190 3.73 21.14 -17.80
CA THR A 190 4.84 20.92 -18.74
C THR A 190 4.79 19.56 -19.41
N ALA A 191 3.89 18.68 -18.97
CA ALA A 191 3.87 17.26 -19.28
C ALA A 191 5.21 16.53 -18.97
N GLU A 192 6.05 17.10 -18.11
CA GLU A 192 7.36 16.54 -17.76
C GLU A 192 7.22 15.53 -16.62
N SER A 193 7.79 14.34 -16.82
CA SER A 193 7.93 13.35 -15.75
C SER A 193 9.35 13.33 -15.22
N ARG A 194 9.49 13.15 -13.91
CA ARG A 194 10.80 13.07 -13.24
C ARG A 194 10.83 11.86 -12.32
N PHE A 195 11.98 11.21 -12.24
CA PHE A 195 12.30 10.29 -11.18
C PHE A 195 12.97 11.07 -10.05
N VAL A 196 12.37 11.06 -8.86
CA VAL A 196 12.87 11.80 -7.70
C VAL A 196 13.38 10.84 -6.64
N VAL A 197 14.49 11.22 -6.00
CA VAL A 197 15.14 10.47 -4.92
C VAL A 197 15.25 11.39 -3.71
N MET A 198 14.66 10.97 -2.59
CA MET A 198 14.60 11.71 -1.33
C MET A 198 15.35 10.94 -0.23
N ASP A 199 16.14 11.63 0.59
CA ASP A 199 16.81 11.02 1.76
C ASP A 199 15.76 10.72 2.84
N ALA A 200 15.62 9.45 3.22
CA ALA A 200 14.62 8.98 4.16
C ALA A 200 14.91 9.40 5.62
N ARG A 201 16.13 9.88 5.91
CA ARG A 201 16.55 10.49 7.21
C ARG A 201 16.34 11.99 7.25
N SER A 202 16.15 12.63 6.10
CA SER A 202 16.00 14.08 6.05
C SER A 202 14.78 14.51 6.87
N PRO A 203 14.89 15.53 7.73
CA PRO A 203 13.76 16.06 8.50
C PRO A 203 12.72 16.75 7.59
N GLU A 204 12.98 16.89 6.30
CA GLU A 204 12.10 17.49 5.30
C GLU A 204 11.96 16.64 4.03
N LEU A 205 12.43 15.37 4.04
CA LEU A 205 12.45 14.47 2.87
C LEU A 205 13.04 15.15 1.60
N ARG A 206 14.15 15.89 1.76
CA ARG A 206 14.74 16.67 0.67
C ARG A 206 15.18 15.78 -0.50
N TYR A 207 15.04 16.32 -1.71
CA TYR A 207 15.59 15.69 -2.91
C TYR A 207 17.12 15.58 -2.84
N CYS A 208 17.63 14.36 -2.87
CA CYS A 208 19.04 14.07 -3.17
C CYS A 208 19.29 14.19 -4.68
N ARG A 209 18.32 13.74 -5.48
CA ARG A 209 18.43 13.74 -6.94
C ARG A 209 17.06 13.84 -7.61
N ARG A 210 17.06 14.51 -8.76
CA ARG A 210 15.91 14.59 -9.68
C ARG A 210 16.42 14.31 -11.09
N VAL A 211 15.80 13.36 -11.78
CA VAL A 211 16.19 12.96 -13.14
C VAL A 211 14.97 13.10 -14.03
N VAL A 212 15.09 13.90 -15.10
CA VAL A 212 14.03 14.05 -16.10
C VAL A 212 13.88 12.74 -16.87
N ALA A 213 12.66 12.24 -17.01
CA ALA A 213 12.37 11.06 -17.81
C ALA A 213 12.41 11.42 -19.31
N PRO A 214 12.91 10.52 -20.18
CA PRO A 214 13.01 10.78 -21.62
C PRO A 214 11.65 10.87 -22.33
N SER A 215 10.57 10.48 -21.65
CA SER A 215 9.20 10.60 -22.14
C SER A 215 8.23 10.73 -20.95
N PRO A 216 7.03 11.30 -21.14
CA PRO A 216 6.01 11.36 -20.10
C PRO A 216 5.67 9.96 -19.58
N ILE A 217 5.56 9.84 -18.26
CA ILE A 217 5.16 8.62 -17.56
C ILE A 217 3.79 8.89 -16.95
N GLU A 218 2.78 8.15 -17.43
CA GLU A 218 1.47 8.16 -16.78
C GLU A 218 1.58 7.57 -15.36
N PRO A 219 0.89 8.16 -14.36
CA PRO A 219 0.83 7.62 -13.00
C PRO A 219 0.29 6.17 -13.02
N ARG A 220 1.12 5.19 -12.62
CA ARG A 220 0.71 3.78 -12.50
C ARG A 220 0.51 3.40 -11.04
N ARG A 221 -0.38 2.43 -10.80
CA ARG A 221 -0.69 1.93 -9.46
C ARG A 221 0.45 1.16 -8.80
N HIS A 222 1.27 0.38 -9.54
CA HIS A 222 2.38 -0.41 -8.98
C HIS A 222 3.52 -0.72 -10.00
N PRO A 223 4.73 -0.21 -9.81
CA PRO A 223 5.99 -0.64 -10.45
C PRO A 223 6.74 -1.76 -9.70
N ARG A 224 7.48 -2.61 -10.43
CA ARG A 224 8.40 -3.62 -9.86
C ARG A 224 9.76 -3.00 -9.51
N PRO A 225 10.36 -3.28 -8.33
CA PRO A 225 11.73 -2.87 -8.04
C PRO A 225 12.73 -3.66 -8.90
N LEU A 226 13.68 -2.95 -9.51
CA LEU A 226 14.84 -3.55 -10.19
C LEU A 226 15.96 -3.76 -9.17
N SER A 227 16.41 -5.02 -8.98
CA SER A 227 17.68 -5.32 -8.33
C SER A 227 18.84 -5.21 -9.33
N PRO A 228 20.03 -4.72 -8.94
CA PRO A 228 21.17 -4.62 -9.84
C PRO A 228 21.84 -5.99 -9.98
N ALA A 229 21.37 -6.81 -10.92
CA ALA A 229 22.11 -7.96 -11.43
C ALA A 229 21.55 -8.40 -12.79
N SER A 230 21.87 -7.64 -13.84
CA SER A 230 22.16 -8.13 -15.20
C SER A 230 22.14 -6.96 -16.17
N SER A 231 23.33 -6.63 -16.66
CA SER A 231 23.58 -5.73 -17.79
C SER A 231 23.07 -6.37 -19.09
N GLY A 232 22.26 -5.64 -19.85
CA GLY A 232 21.95 -6.00 -21.23
C GLY A 232 20.80 -5.21 -21.85
N GLY A 233 21.13 -4.21 -22.67
CA GLY A 233 20.30 -3.81 -23.81
C GLY A 233 19.30 -2.67 -23.61
N VAL A 234 19.51 -1.61 -24.37
CA VAL A 234 18.72 -0.37 -24.46
C VAL A 234 17.71 -0.47 -25.62
N LEU A 235 16.54 0.17 -25.45
CA LEU A 235 15.56 0.65 -26.46
C LEU A 235 14.98 -0.36 -27.48
N SER A 236 13.67 -0.63 -27.37
CA SER A 236 12.68 -0.60 -28.48
C SER A 236 11.40 -1.35 -28.09
N ALA A 237 10.28 -0.63 -27.91
CA ALA A 237 8.94 -1.06 -28.33
C ALA A 237 7.91 0.03 -27.96
N MET A 238 7.62 0.91 -28.92
CA MET A 238 6.37 1.66 -28.97
C MET A 238 5.20 0.67 -29.20
N VAL A 239 4.10 0.88 -28.46
CA VAL A 239 2.68 0.59 -28.80
C VAL A 239 2.40 -0.73 -29.56
N PRO A 240 1.86 -1.77 -28.89
CA PRO A 240 0.39 -1.96 -28.93
C PRO A 240 -0.15 -2.69 -27.67
N HIS A 241 -0.40 -1.98 -26.56
CA HIS A 241 -0.83 -2.65 -25.33
C HIS A 241 -2.09 -2.08 -24.66
N VAL A 242 -2.93 -1.31 -25.36
CA VAL A 242 -4.23 -0.89 -24.80
C VAL A 242 -5.16 -2.10 -24.58
N MET A 243 -5.07 -3.15 -25.41
CA MET A 243 -5.83 -4.40 -25.16
C MET A 243 -5.13 -5.33 -24.15
N LEU A 244 -3.80 -5.38 -24.13
CA LEU A 244 -3.05 -6.20 -23.17
C LEU A 244 -3.09 -5.61 -21.76
N GLY A 245 -3.15 -4.29 -21.62
CA GLY A 245 -3.35 -3.60 -20.34
C GLY A 245 -4.70 -3.92 -19.72
N TYR A 246 -5.76 -3.99 -20.54
CA TYR A 246 -7.06 -4.48 -20.08
C TYR A 246 -6.99 -5.95 -19.68
N THR A 247 -6.36 -6.81 -20.48
CA THR A 247 -6.18 -8.23 -20.11
C THR A 247 -5.35 -8.38 -18.84
N VAL A 248 -4.28 -7.62 -18.65
CA VAL A 248 -3.42 -7.70 -17.45
C VAL A 248 -4.12 -7.12 -16.24
N VAL A 249 -4.85 -6.01 -16.36
CA VAL A 249 -5.63 -5.44 -15.24
C VAL A 249 -6.80 -6.36 -14.88
N VAL A 250 -7.50 -6.94 -15.86
CA VAL A 250 -8.55 -7.93 -15.63
C VAL A 250 -7.98 -9.23 -15.07
N VAL A 251 -6.80 -9.68 -15.50
CA VAL A 251 -6.13 -10.87 -14.95
C VAL A 251 -5.60 -10.62 -13.55
N ILE A 252 -5.09 -9.41 -13.24
CA ILE A 252 -4.67 -9.02 -11.89
C ILE A 252 -5.88 -8.87 -10.98
N LEU A 253 -6.97 -8.23 -11.42
CA LEU A 253 -8.24 -8.17 -10.68
C LEU A 253 -8.88 -9.55 -10.53
N ALA A 254 -8.78 -10.42 -11.54
CA ALA A 254 -9.25 -11.79 -11.47
C ALA A 254 -8.38 -12.61 -10.51
N TYR A 255 -7.06 -12.43 -10.48
CA TYR A 255 -6.17 -13.01 -9.48
C TYR A 255 -6.51 -12.49 -8.08
N PHE A 256 -6.76 -11.19 -7.95
CA PHE A 256 -7.19 -10.58 -6.69
C PHE A 256 -8.53 -11.18 -6.22
N LEU A 257 -9.48 -11.42 -7.13
CA LEU A 257 -10.75 -12.09 -6.85
C LEU A 257 -10.62 -13.60 -6.59
N LEU A 258 -9.67 -14.27 -7.23
CA LEU A 258 -9.41 -15.71 -7.08
C LEU A 258 -8.76 -16.02 -5.71
N PHE A 259 -7.88 -15.14 -5.23
CA PHE A 259 -7.15 -15.31 -3.97
C PHE A 259 -7.75 -14.54 -2.78
N SER A 260 -8.73 -13.65 -2.99
CA SER A 260 -9.48 -12.98 -1.91
C SER A 260 -10.65 -13.81 -1.35
N GLY A 261 -10.77 -15.09 -1.73
CA GLY A 261 -11.81 -15.98 -1.18
C GLY A 261 -13.23 -15.65 -1.63
N PHE A 262 -13.42 -14.77 -2.62
CA PHE A 262 -14.74 -14.27 -3.04
C PHE A 262 -15.59 -15.32 -3.81
N PHE A 263 -14.99 -16.46 -4.21
CA PHE A 263 -15.66 -17.51 -5.02
C PHE A 263 -15.60 -18.93 -4.44
N ILE A 264 -15.24 -19.13 -3.17
CA ILE A 264 -15.34 -20.47 -2.56
C ILE A 264 -16.80 -20.69 -2.16
N ASN A 265 -17.59 -21.23 -3.10
CA ASN A 265 -18.85 -21.88 -2.78
C ASN A 265 -18.55 -23.25 -2.17
N ARG A 266 -19.28 -23.58 -1.10
CA ARG A 266 -19.06 -24.73 -0.19
C ARG A 266 -19.03 -26.11 -0.87
N ASP A 267 -19.49 -26.23 -2.12
CA ASP A 267 -19.77 -27.51 -2.78
C ASP A 267 -18.73 -27.94 -3.85
N ARG A 268 -17.52 -27.38 -3.84
CA ARG A 268 -16.49 -27.68 -4.88
C ARG A 268 -15.11 -28.11 -4.39
N ILE A 269 -14.95 -28.42 -3.11
CA ILE A 269 -13.71 -29.03 -2.61
C ILE A 269 -13.88 -30.55 -2.74
N PRO A 270 -13.06 -31.26 -3.55
CA PRO A 270 -13.07 -32.72 -3.55
C PRO A 270 -12.63 -33.22 -2.18
N GLU A 271 -13.35 -34.20 -1.63
CA GLU A 271 -12.86 -34.94 -0.46
C GLU A 271 -11.56 -35.64 -0.85
N TYR A 272 -10.46 -35.23 -0.21
CA TYR A 272 -9.22 -35.98 -0.14
C TYR A 272 -8.90 -36.27 1.32
#